data_AF-A0A7X7LJ53-F1
#
_entry.id   AF-A0A7X7LJ53-F1
#
_cell.length_a   1.000
_cell.length_b   1.000
_cell.length_c   1.000
_cell.angle_alpha   90.00
_cell.angle_beta   90.00
_cell.angle_gamma   90.00
#
_symmetry.space_group_name_H-M   'P 1'
#
loop_
_entity.id
_entity.type
_entity.pdbx_description
1 polymer ?
#
loop_
_entity_poly.entity_id
_entity_poly.type
_entity_poly.pdbx_seq_one_letter_code
_entity_poly.pdbx_strand_id
1 'polypeptide(L)'
;MNHIQFKHIITNNLKQIIAIGIVYILCVLNAYSQQTKQVKFLDEANAPIEDVMVFHNGYFVGITDEKGFIRLNNNIDAIYCHRMGFKDTIAELKKLKDYSIVLSCNNNIDGVTVSGRYNARKHLIRLRNQSKEIYKNTDTTIFYRFEIQYEIPDSNQKEVFSGILKVPYYGNHELLYYQTAYFCHLDNYENTFTDSNYALTPKNLIRMLINSCIILKDMYEWDFCSSKKNKFSNLYQSQDSILFLSSNEKNNYYISFKNGHIHSVESIYYSGKPANTRKNELYIYNNLSYFIYSMIDKNIYPSFLSMTRRYKSQEGMNIVCYLTLTETDECLCELDSLDNEVSIGKNYKEACEYIEIQKQNQNNPTLMEVQ
;
A
#
# COMPACT_ATOMS: atom_id res chain seq x y z
N MET A 1 -54.54 14.25 -45.52
CA MET A 1 -53.48 14.99 -44.80
C MET A 1 -52.57 15.61 -45.85
N ASN A 2 -52.43 16.94 -45.90
CA ASN A 2 -51.73 17.64 -46.98
C ASN A 2 -50.21 17.36 -46.94
N HIS A 3 -49.60 17.21 -48.12
CA HIS A 3 -48.19 16.87 -48.33
C HIS A 3 -47.21 17.80 -47.56
N ILE A 4 -47.65 19.03 -47.28
CA ILE A 4 -46.91 20.05 -46.51
C ILE A 4 -46.87 19.70 -45.01
N GLN A 5 -47.98 19.22 -44.42
CA GLN A 5 -48.01 18.82 -43.01
C GLN A 5 -47.15 17.57 -42.76
N PHE A 6 -47.11 16.63 -43.70
CA PHE A 6 -46.26 15.44 -43.59
C PHE A 6 -44.76 15.80 -43.61
N LYS A 7 -44.35 16.72 -44.50
CA LYS A 7 -42.97 17.21 -44.59
C LYS A 7 -42.56 17.98 -43.33
N HIS A 8 -43.47 18.76 -42.74
CA HIS A 8 -43.21 19.50 -41.51
C HIS A 8 -43.06 18.60 -40.28
N ILE A 9 -43.84 17.52 -40.19
CA ILE A 9 -43.74 16.52 -39.11
C ILE A 9 -42.41 15.75 -39.21
N ILE A 10 -42.03 15.30 -40.41
CA ILE A 10 -40.76 14.58 -40.62
C ILE A 10 -39.56 15.49 -40.28
N THR A 11 -39.59 16.76 -40.70
CA THR A 11 -38.48 17.69 -40.47
C THR A 11 -38.31 18.03 -38.99
N ASN A 12 -39.41 18.12 -38.23
CA ASN A 12 -39.35 18.38 -36.79
C ASN A 12 -38.88 17.15 -36.00
N ASN A 13 -39.33 15.95 -36.36
CA ASN A 13 -38.88 14.72 -35.71
C ASN A 13 -37.40 14.44 -35.99
N LEU A 14 -36.92 14.72 -37.21
CA LEU A 14 -35.50 14.59 -37.55
C LEU A 14 -34.62 15.58 -36.76
N LYS A 15 -35.07 16.83 -36.59
CA LYS A 15 -34.39 17.83 -35.74
C LYS A 15 -34.33 17.40 -34.27
N GLN A 16 -35.40 16.80 -33.74
CA GLN A 16 -35.42 16.29 -32.36
C GLN A 16 -34.47 15.10 -32.18
N ILE A 17 -34.44 14.15 -33.13
CA ILE A 17 -33.51 13.01 -33.08
C ILE A 17 -32.05 13.49 -33.13
N ILE A 18 -31.73 14.45 -34.01
CA ILE A 18 -30.39 15.05 -34.08
C ILE A 18 -30.04 15.78 -32.79
N ALA A 19 -30.97 16.55 -32.21
CA ALA A 19 -30.75 17.25 -30.95
C ALA A 19 -30.49 16.29 -29.78
N ILE A 20 -31.27 15.20 -29.67
CA ILE A 20 -31.06 14.15 -28.67
C ILE A 20 -29.71 13.46 -28.88
N GLY A 21 -29.34 13.16 -30.13
CA GLY A 21 -28.05 12.58 -30.47
C GLY A 21 -26.87 13.48 -30.08
N ILE A 22 -26.96 14.79 -30.31
CA ILE A 22 -25.92 15.76 -29.92
C ILE A 22 -25.83 15.89 -28.40
N VAL A 23 -26.96 15.95 -27.69
CA VAL A 23 -26.97 15.98 -26.22
C VAL A 23 -26.37 14.71 -25.64
N TYR A 24 -26.70 13.54 -26.20
CA TYR A 24 -26.11 12.27 -25.78
C TYR A 24 -24.58 12.24 -26.01
N ILE A 25 -24.11 12.69 -27.19
CA ILE A 25 -22.68 12.80 -27.49
C ILE A 25 -21.98 13.77 -26.53
N LEU A 26 -22.58 14.93 -26.24
CA LEU A 26 -22.03 15.90 -25.28
C LEU A 26 -21.99 15.36 -23.84
N CYS A 27 -23.01 14.62 -23.42
CA CYS A 27 -23.04 13.95 -22.12
C CYS A 27 -21.97 12.86 -22.02
N VAL A 28 -21.77 12.06 -23.08
CA VAL A 28 -20.72 11.04 -23.13
C VAL A 28 -19.33 11.67 -23.15
N LEU A 29 -19.11 12.74 -23.91
CA LEU A 29 -17.83 13.47 -23.93
C LEU A 29 -17.50 14.12 -22.57
N ASN A 30 -18.51 14.63 -21.86
CA ASN A 30 -18.32 15.14 -20.49
C ASN A 30 -18.05 14.02 -19.47
N ALA A 31 -18.67 12.85 -19.63
CA ALA A 31 -18.39 11.69 -18.76
C ALA A 31 -16.96 11.15 -18.94
N TYR A 32 -16.39 11.24 -20.15
CA TYR A 32 -15.00 10.85 -20.43
C TYR A 32 -13.96 11.94 -20.10
N SER A 33 -14.40 13.18 -19.85
CA SER A 33 -13.56 14.28 -19.37
C SER A 33 -13.53 14.28 -17.83
N GLN A 34 -12.98 13.24 -17.21
CA GLN A 34 -12.44 13.38 -15.85
C GLN A 34 -11.28 14.38 -15.93
N GLN A 35 -11.55 15.65 -15.62
CA GLN A 35 -10.52 16.68 -15.68
C GLN A 35 -9.47 16.38 -14.60
N THR A 36 -8.26 16.05 -15.04
CA THR A 36 -7.14 15.79 -14.15
C THR A 36 -6.17 16.97 -14.17
N LYS A 37 -5.64 17.32 -13.01
CA LYS A 37 -4.55 18.30 -12.84
C LYS A 37 -3.24 17.56 -12.64
N GLN A 38 -2.16 18.16 -13.14
CA GLN A 38 -0.81 17.62 -12.98
C GLN A 38 -0.10 18.43 -11.89
N VAL A 39 0.46 17.72 -10.90
CA VAL A 39 1.23 18.32 -9.80
C VAL A 39 2.67 17.83 -9.89
N LYS A 40 3.64 18.73 -9.70
CA LYS A 40 5.08 18.44 -9.74
C LYS A 40 5.69 18.49 -8.35
N PHE A 41 6.55 17.54 -8.02
CA PHE A 41 7.28 17.48 -6.77
C PHE A 41 8.78 17.72 -7.01
N LEU A 42 9.34 18.63 -6.22
CA LEU A 42 10.71 19.10 -6.34
C LEU A 42 11.39 19.08 -4.97
N ASP A 43 12.71 18.88 -4.95
CA ASP A 43 13.52 19.15 -3.76
C ASP A 43 13.86 20.65 -3.65
N GLU A 44 14.56 21.04 -2.59
CA GLU A 44 14.99 22.42 -2.35
C GLU A 44 15.97 22.93 -3.42
N ALA A 45 16.62 22.04 -4.18
CA ALA A 45 17.49 22.36 -5.31
C ALA A 45 16.75 22.41 -6.66
N ASN A 46 15.41 22.27 -6.66
CA ASN A 46 14.54 22.17 -7.83
C ASN A 46 14.77 20.92 -8.71
N ALA A 47 15.38 19.86 -8.18
CA ALA A 47 15.44 18.58 -8.84
C ALA A 47 14.09 17.83 -8.67
N PRO A 48 13.60 17.11 -9.69
CA PRO A 48 12.38 16.34 -9.57
C PRO A 48 12.53 15.20 -8.55
N ILE A 49 11.49 15.00 -7.74
CA ILE A 49 11.45 13.90 -6.77
C ILE A 49 10.52 12.80 -7.30
N GLU A 50 11.11 11.68 -7.71
CA GLU A 50 10.37 10.45 -8.00
C GLU A 50 9.91 9.76 -6.71
N ASP A 51 8.96 8.83 -6.86
CA ASP A 51 8.51 7.96 -5.78
C ASP A 51 7.72 8.65 -4.64
N VAL A 52 7.35 9.94 -4.75
CA VAL A 52 6.55 10.64 -3.73
C VAL A 52 5.16 10.05 -3.65
N MET A 53 4.81 9.50 -2.49
CA MET A 53 3.48 8.97 -2.23
C MET A 53 2.55 10.11 -1.87
N VAL A 54 1.42 10.16 -2.56
CA VAL A 54 0.42 11.20 -2.40
C VAL A 54 -0.85 10.57 -1.87
N PHE A 55 -1.40 11.13 -0.81
CA PHE A 55 -2.62 10.72 -0.14
C PHE A 55 -3.63 11.87 -0.12
N HIS A 56 -4.92 11.57 -0.12
CA HIS A 56 -6.02 12.52 0.02
C HIS A 56 -7.03 11.95 1.01
N ASN A 57 -7.34 12.71 2.06
CA ASN A 57 -8.22 12.26 3.15
C ASN A 57 -7.81 10.90 3.76
N GLY A 58 -6.50 10.65 3.87
CA GLY A 58 -5.95 9.37 4.35
C GLY A 58 -5.78 8.30 3.28
N TYR A 59 -6.37 8.46 2.08
CA TYR A 59 -6.32 7.47 1.01
C TYR A 59 -5.22 7.76 0.01
N PHE A 60 -4.43 6.76 -0.34
CA PHE A 60 -3.38 6.86 -1.38
C PHE A 60 -3.97 7.15 -2.76
N VAL A 61 -3.50 8.21 -3.39
CA VAL A 61 -3.93 8.68 -4.71
C VAL A 61 -2.96 8.24 -5.80
N GLY A 62 -1.66 8.16 -5.48
CA GLY A 62 -0.65 7.67 -6.42
C GLY A 62 0.77 8.05 -6.01
N ILE A 63 1.69 7.78 -6.93
CA ILE A 63 3.12 8.05 -6.79
C ILE A 63 3.60 8.92 -7.95
N THR A 64 4.57 9.78 -7.71
CA THR A 64 5.22 10.57 -8.76
C THR A 64 6.07 9.71 -9.69
N ASP A 65 6.07 10.05 -10.98
CA ASP A 65 6.94 9.44 -11.98
C ASP A 65 8.41 9.88 -11.83
N GLU A 66 9.28 9.36 -12.71
CA GLU A 66 10.72 9.70 -12.80
C GLU A 66 10.99 11.22 -13.00
N LYS A 67 9.97 11.98 -13.41
CA LYS A 67 10.04 13.44 -13.61
C LYS A 67 9.38 14.22 -12.47
N GLY A 68 8.97 13.52 -11.41
CA GLY A 68 8.33 14.08 -10.23
C GLY A 68 6.87 14.47 -10.44
N PHE A 69 6.19 13.95 -11.46
CA PHE A 69 4.80 14.31 -11.73
C PHE A 69 3.80 13.27 -11.26
N ILE A 70 2.66 13.75 -10.79
CA ILE A 70 1.45 12.95 -10.56
C ILE A 70 0.24 13.63 -11.21
N ARG A 71 -0.74 12.84 -11.64
CA ARG A 71 -2.04 13.32 -12.10
C ARG A 71 -3.08 13.08 -11.02
N LEU A 72 -3.78 14.13 -10.63
CA LEU A 72 -4.81 14.13 -9.59
C LEU A 72 -6.15 14.54 -10.20
N ASN A 73 -7.25 14.07 -9.62
CA ASN A 73 -8.57 14.57 -9.98
C ASN A 73 -8.69 16.05 -9.57
N ASN A 74 -9.33 16.87 -10.40
CA ASN A 74 -9.49 18.31 -10.14
C ASN A 74 -10.22 18.62 -8.83
N ASN A 75 -11.09 17.72 -8.35
CA ASN A 75 -11.83 17.87 -7.09
C ASN A 75 -10.97 17.70 -5.82
N ILE A 76 -9.73 17.20 -5.92
CA ILE A 76 -8.84 17.03 -4.76
C ILE A 76 -8.33 18.39 -4.33
N ASP A 77 -8.63 18.84 -3.11
CA ASP A 77 -8.26 20.18 -2.66
C ASP A 77 -6.97 20.22 -1.83
N ALA A 78 -6.68 19.14 -1.11
CA ALA A 78 -5.50 19.00 -0.28
C ALA A 78 -4.97 17.58 -0.38
N ILE A 79 -3.64 17.45 -0.28
CA ILE A 79 -2.97 16.16 -0.27
C ILE A 79 -1.96 16.08 0.85
N TYR A 80 -1.74 14.88 1.36
CA TYR A 80 -0.63 14.52 2.22
C TYR A 80 0.43 13.81 1.39
N CYS A 81 1.69 14.14 1.62
CA CYS A 81 2.82 13.69 0.82
C CYS A 81 3.83 13.02 1.72
N HIS A 82 4.17 11.77 1.42
CA HIS A 82 5.13 10.98 2.17
C HIS A 82 6.24 10.47 1.24
N ARG A 83 7.47 10.58 1.74
CA ARG A 83 8.66 10.03 1.09
C ARG A 83 9.81 9.95 2.07
N MET A 84 10.38 8.77 2.31
CA MET A 84 11.51 8.64 3.23
C MET A 84 12.70 9.51 2.79
N GLY A 85 13.26 10.25 3.75
CA GLY A 85 14.30 11.25 3.53
C GLY A 85 13.75 12.68 3.36
N PHE A 86 12.44 12.83 3.14
CA PHE A 86 11.75 14.12 3.11
C PHE A 86 10.83 14.28 4.31
N LYS A 87 10.50 15.52 4.62
CA LYS A 87 9.51 15.87 5.64
C LYS A 87 8.11 15.62 5.08
N ASP A 88 7.32 14.88 5.85
CA ASP A 88 5.90 14.70 5.54
C ASP A 88 5.21 16.05 5.42
N THR A 89 4.49 16.23 4.31
CA THR A 89 3.99 17.54 3.88
C THR A 89 2.52 17.45 3.55
N ILE A 90 1.71 18.36 4.11
CA ILE A 90 0.33 18.57 3.67
C ILE A 90 0.33 19.77 2.73
N ALA A 91 -0.12 19.57 1.50
CA ALA A 91 -0.18 20.61 0.47
C ALA A 91 -1.64 20.90 0.09
N GLU A 92 -2.05 22.15 0.25
CA GLU A 92 -3.32 22.65 -0.28
C GLU A 92 -3.16 23.02 -1.75
N LEU A 93 -3.77 22.24 -2.65
CA LEU A 93 -3.58 22.35 -4.10
C LEU A 93 -4.08 23.68 -4.67
N LYS A 94 -5.08 24.28 -4.04
CA LYS A 94 -5.63 25.60 -4.42
C LYS A 94 -4.65 26.75 -4.23
N LYS A 95 -3.63 26.57 -3.37
CA LYS A 95 -2.64 27.61 -3.03
C LYS A 95 -1.32 27.45 -3.78
N LEU A 96 -1.17 26.41 -4.60
CA LEU A 96 0.08 26.12 -5.28
C LEU A 96 0.31 27.04 -6.47
N LYS A 97 1.48 27.67 -6.49
CA LYS A 97 2.00 28.35 -7.67
C LYS A 97 2.48 27.28 -8.66
N ASP A 98 2.00 27.36 -9.91
CA ASP A 98 2.40 26.48 -11.01
C ASP A 98 2.24 24.97 -10.71
N TYR A 99 1.30 24.61 -9.83
CA TYR A 99 1.03 23.24 -9.37
C TYR A 99 2.30 22.48 -8.92
N SER A 100 3.26 23.19 -8.34
CA SER A 100 4.52 22.61 -7.87
C SER A 100 4.60 22.60 -6.34
N ILE A 101 5.06 21.49 -5.77
CA ILE A 101 5.27 21.30 -4.33
C ILE A 101 6.77 21.06 -4.11
N VAL A 102 7.37 21.86 -3.25
CA VAL A 102 8.75 21.66 -2.81
C VAL A 102 8.72 20.87 -1.50
N LEU A 103 9.37 19.71 -1.47
CA LEU A 103 9.54 18.91 -0.27
C LEU A 103 10.89 19.20 0.36
N SER A 104 10.88 19.59 1.64
CA SER A 104 12.11 19.74 2.41
C SER A 104 12.66 18.37 2.80
N CYS A 105 13.98 18.23 2.76
CA CYS A 105 14.65 17.08 3.36
C CYS A 105 14.34 17.03 4.87
N ASN A 106 14.25 15.83 5.43
CA ASN A 106 14.00 15.69 6.87
C ASN A 106 15.26 16.05 7.66
N ASN A 107 15.22 17.11 8.48
CA ASN A 107 16.39 17.62 9.22
C ASN A 107 16.79 16.76 10.44
N ASN A 108 16.01 15.75 10.82
CA ASN A 108 16.41 14.76 11.85
C ASN A 108 17.52 13.80 11.36
N ILE A 109 17.99 14.09 10.16
CA ILE A 109 18.87 13.35 9.32
C ILE A 109 19.77 14.52 8.78
N ASP A 110 20.80 14.93 9.57
CA ASP A 110 21.97 15.84 9.27
C ASP A 110 23.03 15.33 8.27
N GLY A 111 23.16 15.94 7.09
CA GLY A 111 23.91 15.36 5.97
C GLY A 111 25.42 15.54 6.09
N VAL A 112 26.21 14.49 5.80
CA VAL A 112 27.68 14.56 5.77
C VAL A 112 28.21 14.12 4.41
N THR A 113 29.16 14.89 3.87
CA THR A 113 29.82 14.61 2.58
C THR A 113 30.72 13.38 2.69
N VAL A 114 30.51 12.42 1.80
CA VAL A 114 31.26 11.16 1.83
C VAL A 114 32.46 11.22 0.88
N SER A 115 33.65 10.84 1.37
CA SER A 115 34.90 10.88 0.59
C SER A 115 34.88 9.95 -0.63
N GLY A 116 35.64 10.31 -1.67
CA GLY A 116 35.57 9.70 -3.01
C GLY A 116 35.92 8.20 -3.16
N ARG A 117 36.23 7.48 -2.07
CA ARG A 117 36.48 6.02 -2.07
C ARG A 117 35.39 5.22 -1.35
N TYR A 118 34.29 5.84 -0.95
CA TYR A 118 33.23 5.18 -0.21
C TYR A 118 32.42 4.20 -1.08
N ASN A 119 32.20 2.99 -0.54
CA ASN A 119 31.40 1.96 -1.18
C ASN A 119 30.10 1.75 -0.40
N ALA A 120 29.04 2.45 -0.84
CA ALA A 120 27.72 2.42 -0.20
C ALA A 120 27.19 0.99 -0.02
N ARG A 121 27.36 0.13 -1.04
CA ARG A 121 26.91 -1.26 -1.01
C ARG A 121 27.64 -2.08 0.06
N LYS A 122 28.98 -2.00 0.13
CA LYS A 122 29.74 -2.69 1.19
C LYS A 122 29.34 -2.20 2.57
N HIS A 123 29.08 -0.91 2.73
CA HIS A 123 28.65 -0.34 4.00
C HIS A 123 27.26 -0.84 4.41
N LEU A 124 26.29 -0.81 3.48
CA LEU A 124 24.96 -1.37 3.68
C LEU A 124 25.02 -2.84 4.10
N ILE A 125 25.82 -3.66 3.41
CA ILE A 125 26.01 -5.09 3.75
C ILE A 125 26.61 -5.26 5.15
N ARG A 126 27.56 -4.40 5.55
CA ARG A 126 28.15 -4.42 6.89
C ARG A 126 27.12 -4.10 7.96
N LEU A 127 26.39 -3.00 7.82
CA LEU A 127 25.35 -2.58 8.76
C LEU A 127 24.23 -3.63 8.87
N ARG A 128 23.82 -4.22 7.74
CA ARG A 128 22.91 -5.37 7.70
C ARG A 128 23.43 -6.51 8.58
N ASN A 129 24.68 -6.94 8.38
CA ASN A 129 25.23 -8.06 9.13
C ASN A 129 25.29 -7.75 10.64
N GLN A 130 25.62 -6.51 11.01
CA GLN A 130 25.62 -6.06 12.41
C GLN A 130 24.21 -6.12 13.00
N SER A 131 23.23 -5.51 12.30
CA SER A 131 21.82 -5.54 12.69
C SER A 131 21.29 -6.98 12.83
N LYS A 132 21.67 -7.89 11.93
CA LYS A 132 21.25 -9.29 11.98
C LYS A 132 21.66 -10.00 13.27
N GLU A 133 22.84 -9.73 13.82
CA GLU A 133 23.28 -10.36 15.07
C GLU A 133 22.44 -9.95 16.27
N ILE A 134 21.84 -8.76 16.23
CA ILE A 134 21.01 -8.21 17.32
C ILE A 134 19.61 -8.85 17.35
N TYR A 135 19.07 -9.25 16.19
CA TYR A 135 17.70 -9.78 16.07
C TYR A 135 17.57 -11.30 16.28
N LYS A 136 18.66 -11.97 16.69
CA LYS A 136 18.67 -13.42 16.93
C LYS A 136 18.11 -13.78 18.31
N ASN A 137 17.51 -14.97 18.41
CA ASN A 137 17.34 -15.75 19.64
C ASN A 137 16.29 -15.29 20.67
N THR A 138 15.17 -14.69 20.26
CA THR A 138 14.03 -14.55 21.18
C THR A 138 12.75 -14.97 20.48
N ASP A 139 12.16 -16.07 20.92
CA ASP A 139 10.78 -16.38 20.57
C ASP A 139 9.88 -15.38 21.29
N THR A 140 8.99 -14.74 20.54
CA THR A 140 8.04 -13.78 21.10
C THR A 140 6.73 -13.82 20.33
N THR A 141 5.71 -13.18 20.87
CA THR A 141 4.45 -12.95 20.18
C THR A 141 4.22 -11.45 20.11
N ILE A 142 3.95 -10.94 18.92
CA ILE A 142 3.68 -9.53 18.69
C ILE A 142 2.19 -9.39 18.41
N PHE A 143 1.55 -8.45 19.09
CA PHE A 143 0.18 -8.07 18.81
C PHE A 143 0.17 -6.83 17.94
N TYR A 144 -0.64 -6.84 16.90
CA TYR A 144 -0.81 -5.71 16.00
C TYR A 144 -2.28 -5.34 15.91
N ARG A 145 -2.59 -4.06 16.07
CA ARG A 145 -3.80 -3.49 15.47
C ARG A 145 -3.65 -3.54 13.97
N PHE A 146 -4.61 -4.15 13.27
CA PHE A 146 -4.63 -4.18 11.83
C PHE A 146 -5.82 -3.41 11.28
N GLU A 147 -5.60 -2.79 10.12
CA GLU A 147 -6.67 -2.26 9.28
C GLU A 147 -6.35 -2.62 7.84
N ILE A 148 -7.31 -3.25 7.17
CA ILE A 148 -7.28 -3.53 5.75
C ILE A 148 -8.42 -2.76 5.12
N GLN A 149 -8.10 -1.99 4.08
CA GLN A 149 -9.09 -1.29 3.29
C GLN A 149 -8.91 -1.60 1.81
N TYR A 150 -10.02 -1.83 1.13
CA TYR A 150 -10.11 -1.82 -0.32
C TYR A 150 -10.98 -0.67 -0.77
N GLU A 151 -10.61 -0.10 -1.91
CA GLU A 151 -11.35 0.97 -2.53
C GLU A 151 -11.35 0.82 -4.05
N ILE A 152 -12.51 1.08 -4.66
CA ILE A 152 -12.62 1.44 -6.08
C ILE A 152 -12.92 2.96 -6.10
N PRO A 153 -11.89 3.81 -6.26
CA PRO A 153 -12.06 5.25 -6.11
C PRO A 153 -13.07 5.85 -7.08
N ASP A 154 -13.20 5.25 -8.27
CA ASP A 154 -14.10 5.73 -9.33
C ASP A 154 -15.60 5.51 -9.01
N SER A 155 -15.93 4.55 -8.12
CA SER A 155 -17.30 4.21 -7.75
C SER A 155 -17.63 4.46 -6.27
N ASN A 156 -16.69 5.01 -5.50
CA ASN A 156 -16.81 5.22 -4.05
C ASN A 156 -17.22 3.96 -3.27
N GLN A 157 -16.85 2.79 -3.80
CA GLN A 157 -17.04 1.51 -3.13
C GLN A 157 -15.80 1.20 -2.30
N LYS A 158 -16.04 0.77 -1.06
CA LYS A 158 -15.04 0.40 -0.08
C LYS A 158 -15.43 -0.86 0.70
N GLU A 159 -14.40 -1.57 1.14
CA GLU A 159 -14.48 -2.62 2.16
C GLU A 159 -13.39 -2.35 3.18
N VAL A 160 -13.77 -2.29 4.46
CA VAL A 160 -12.86 -2.03 5.58
C VAL A 160 -12.99 -3.17 6.57
N PHE A 161 -11.84 -3.67 7.01
CA PHE A 161 -11.74 -4.79 7.93
C PHE A 161 -10.60 -4.54 8.92
N SER A 162 -10.91 -4.46 10.21
CA SER A 162 -9.95 -4.11 11.26
C SER A 162 -10.13 -4.91 12.53
N GLY A 163 -9.08 -4.96 13.34
CA GLY A 163 -9.06 -5.73 14.58
C GLY A 163 -7.66 -5.86 15.17
N ILE A 164 -7.46 -6.94 15.93
CA ILE A 164 -6.18 -7.30 16.52
C ILE A 164 -5.68 -8.61 15.93
N LEU A 165 -4.43 -8.63 15.48
CA LEU A 165 -3.69 -9.81 15.06
C LEU A 165 -2.68 -10.20 16.12
N LYS A 166 -2.48 -11.51 16.24
CA LYS A 166 -1.36 -12.14 16.92
C LYS A 166 -0.42 -12.73 15.89
N VAL A 167 0.85 -12.36 16.00
CA VAL A 167 1.92 -12.81 15.12
C VAL A 167 3.02 -13.45 15.97
N PRO A 168 3.11 -14.78 16.01
CA PRO A 168 4.23 -15.45 16.66
C PRO A 168 5.51 -15.22 15.84
N TYR A 169 6.55 -14.80 16.54
CA TYR A 169 7.90 -14.64 16.04
C TYR A 169 8.78 -15.71 16.67
N TYR A 170 9.41 -16.53 15.84
CA TYR A 170 10.33 -17.56 16.28
C TYR A 170 11.76 -17.11 15.96
N GLY A 171 12.61 -17.03 16.98
CA GLY A 171 13.97 -16.50 16.89
C GLY A 171 14.94 -17.39 16.10
N ASN A 172 14.55 -18.63 15.76
CA ASN A 172 15.36 -19.55 14.96
C ASN A 172 14.99 -19.45 13.47
N HIS A 173 15.85 -18.78 12.70
CA HIS A 173 15.59 -18.33 11.33
C HIS A 173 15.45 -19.44 10.27
N GLU A 174 15.80 -20.70 10.57
CA GLU A 174 15.75 -21.79 9.58
C GLU A 174 14.33 -22.27 9.27
N LEU A 175 13.35 -21.91 10.10
CA LEU A 175 11.95 -22.34 9.97
C LEU A 175 10.96 -21.17 9.79
N LEU A 176 11.41 -19.98 9.36
CA LEU A 176 10.56 -18.81 9.05
C LEU A 176 9.59 -19.01 7.84
N TYR A 177 9.46 -20.25 7.37
CA TYR A 177 8.37 -20.62 6.49
C TYR A 177 7.09 -20.68 7.34
N TYR A 178 6.19 -19.73 7.08
CA TYR A 178 4.85 -19.61 7.65
C TYR A 178 4.78 -18.91 9.03
N GLN A 179 5.11 -17.63 9.11
CA GLN A 179 4.53 -16.79 10.17
C GLN A 179 3.01 -16.71 9.92
N THR A 180 2.31 -17.65 10.54
CA THR A 180 0.87 -17.70 10.62
C THR A 180 0.43 -16.54 11.51
N ALA A 181 -0.30 -15.59 10.95
CA ALA A 181 -1.02 -14.61 11.76
C ALA A 181 -2.36 -15.21 12.19
N TYR A 182 -2.85 -14.77 13.34
CA TYR A 182 -4.11 -15.21 13.94
C TYR A 182 -4.95 -13.99 14.29
N PHE A 183 -6.25 -14.01 14.02
CA PHE A 183 -7.15 -12.92 14.40
C PHE A 183 -7.53 -13.02 15.88
N CYS A 184 -6.95 -12.21 16.76
CA CYS A 184 -7.34 -12.20 18.18
C CYS A 184 -8.72 -11.58 18.40
N HIS A 185 -9.01 -10.49 17.69
CA HIS A 185 -10.23 -9.71 17.83
C HIS A 185 -10.59 -9.03 16.51
N LEU A 186 -11.89 -8.76 16.31
CA LEU A 186 -12.41 -8.01 15.17
C LEU A 186 -13.15 -6.78 15.68
N ASP A 187 -12.66 -5.60 15.33
CA ASP A 187 -13.25 -4.32 15.75
C ASP A 187 -14.37 -3.89 14.80
N ASN A 188 -14.14 -4.06 13.49
CA ASN A 188 -15.04 -3.54 12.46
C ASN A 188 -14.99 -4.35 11.17
N TYR A 189 -16.14 -4.46 10.52
CA TYR A 189 -16.28 -4.89 9.14
C TYR A 189 -17.37 -4.06 8.45
N GLU A 190 -16.97 -3.29 7.44
CA GLU A 190 -17.85 -2.49 6.59
C GLU A 190 -17.64 -2.91 5.14
N ASN A 191 -18.71 -3.14 4.38
CA ASN A 191 -18.61 -3.50 2.96
C ASN A 191 -19.72 -2.83 2.15
N THR A 192 -19.33 -2.13 1.10
CA THR A 192 -20.23 -1.44 0.16
C THR A 192 -20.12 -1.98 -1.27
N PHE A 193 -19.33 -3.03 -1.50
CA PHE A 193 -19.28 -3.72 -2.79
C PHE A 193 -20.59 -4.46 -3.05
N THR A 194 -21.12 -4.29 -4.25
CA THR A 194 -22.33 -4.99 -4.70
C THR A 194 -22.05 -6.44 -5.12
N ASP A 195 -20.83 -6.71 -5.59
CA ASP A 195 -20.35 -8.05 -5.93
C ASP A 195 -19.06 -8.33 -5.14
N SER A 196 -19.12 -9.23 -4.14
CA SER A 196 -17.99 -9.53 -3.25
C SER A 196 -16.91 -10.44 -3.86
N ASN A 197 -16.82 -10.51 -5.19
CA ASN A 197 -15.93 -11.44 -5.89
C ASN A 197 -14.48 -10.95 -6.04
N TYR A 198 -14.09 -9.86 -5.37
CA TYR A 198 -12.71 -9.38 -5.37
C TYR A 198 -11.84 -10.26 -4.47
N ALA A 199 -11.37 -11.37 -5.03
CA ALA A 199 -10.68 -12.47 -4.37
C ALA A 199 -9.24 -12.16 -3.91
N LEU A 200 -9.03 -11.13 -3.09
CA LEU A 200 -7.81 -10.98 -2.32
C LEU A 200 -8.11 -11.28 -0.85
N THR A 201 -7.82 -12.51 -0.45
CA THR A 201 -8.08 -12.95 0.92
C THR A 201 -7.19 -12.19 1.92
N PRO A 202 -7.71 -11.82 3.11
CA PRO A 202 -6.93 -11.18 4.19
C PRO A 202 -5.61 -11.90 4.46
N LYS A 203 -5.66 -13.24 4.40
CA LYS A 203 -4.51 -14.13 4.60
C LYS A 203 -3.31 -13.72 3.78
N ASN A 204 -3.53 -13.59 2.48
CA ASN A 204 -2.43 -13.40 1.54
C ASN A 204 -1.81 -12.03 1.72
N LEU A 205 -2.59 -11.00 2.04
CA LEU A 205 -2.07 -9.65 2.23
C LEU A 205 -1.29 -9.50 3.52
N ILE A 206 -1.84 -9.95 4.65
CA ILE A 206 -1.17 -9.92 5.96
C ILE A 206 0.13 -10.71 5.86
N ARG A 207 0.07 -11.93 5.31
CA ARG A 207 1.26 -12.75 5.09
C ARG A 207 2.26 -12.09 4.16
N MET A 208 1.82 -11.43 3.08
CA MET A 208 2.72 -10.71 2.18
C MET A 208 3.43 -9.58 2.91
N LEU A 209 2.71 -8.73 3.65
CA LEU A 209 3.31 -7.61 4.39
C LEU A 209 4.30 -8.09 5.45
N ILE A 210 3.90 -9.05 6.29
CA ILE A 210 4.78 -9.62 7.33
C ILE A 210 6.04 -10.22 6.69
N ASN A 211 5.89 -10.95 5.57
CA ASN A 211 7.02 -11.56 4.87
C ASN A 211 7.91 -10.55 4.13
N SER A 212 7.40 -9.36 3.81
CA SER A 212 8.19 -8.28 3.21
C SER A 212 8.90 -7.40 4.23
N CYS A 213 8.72 -7.69 5.52
CA CYS A 213 9.60 -7.14 6.53
C CYS A 213 10.92 -7.92 6.53
N ILE A 214 11.93 -7.27 5.99
CA ILE A 214 13.33 -7.71 5.92
C ILE A 214 13.93 -8.16 7.29
N ILE A 215 13.36 -7.71 8.42
CA ILE A 215 13.73 -8.17 9.78
C ILE A 215 12.99 -9.47 10.14
N LEU A 216 11.69 -9.55 9.83
CA LEU A 216 10.85 -10.70 10.16
C LEU A 216 11.05 -11.87 9.18
N LYS A 217 11.50 -11.64 7.93
CA LYS A 217 11.75 -12.69 6.95
C LYS A 217 12.74 -12.32 5.81
N ASP A 218 13.34 -13.39 5.28
CA ASP A 218 13.97 -13.60 3.97
C ASP A 218 15.30 -12.89 3.65
N MET A 219 16.38 -13.69 3.66
CA MET A 219 17.64 -13.37 2.98
C MET A 219 17.41 -13.00 1.50
N TYR A 220 16.35 -13.48 0.86
CA TYR A 220 16.01 -13.17 -0.53
C TYR A 220 15.76 -11.67 -0.76
N GLU A 221 14.99 -10.99 0.09
CA GLU A 221 14.76 -9.55 -0.08
C GLU A 221 16.05 -8.76 0.18
N TRP A 222 16.84 -9.17 1.16
CA TRP A 222 18.18 -8.62 1.37
C TRP A 222 19.12 -8.86 0.20
N ASP A 223 19.11 -10.04 -0.40
CA ASP A 223 19.93 -10.40 -1.55
C ASP A 223 19.50 -9.61 -2.79
N PHE A 224 18.19 -9.38 -2.91
CA PHE A 224 17.64 -8.53 -3.94
C PHE A 224 18.06 -7.07 -3.74
N CYS A 225 17.88 -6.50 -2.53
CA CYS A 225 18.31 -5.15 -2.18
C CYS A 225 19.82 -4.98 -2.36
N SER A 226 20.62 -5.95 -1.93
CA SER A 226 22.08 -5.89 -1.99
C SER A 226 22.67 -6.44 -3.30
N SER A 227 21.85 -6.73 -4.30
CA SER A 227 22.26 -7.30 -5.58
C SER A 227 23.25 -6.41 -6.34
N LYS A 228 24.20 -7.00 -7.09
CA LYS A 228 25.10 -6.24 -7.98
C LYS A 228 24.36 -5.48 -9.09
N LYS A 229 23.12 -5.88 -9.37
CA LYS A 229 22.29 -5.29 -10.43
C LYS A 229 21.67 -3.95 -10.01
N ASN A 230 21.62 -3.67 -8.72
CA ASN A 230 21.06 -2.41 -8.22
C ASN A 230 22.12 -1.31 -8.23
N LYS A 231 21.68 -0.08 -8.46
CA LYS A 231 22.44 1.13 -8.18
C LYS A 231 22.32 1.42 -6.69
N PHE A 232 23.42 1.88 -6.08
CA PHE A 232 23.46 2.22 -4.66
C PHE A 232 23.92 3.65 -4.48
N SER A 233 23.13 4.42 -3.73
CA SER A 233 23.50 5.73 -3.27
C SER A 233 23.34 5.80 -1.75
N ASN A 234 24.34 6.41 -1.11
CA ASN A 234 24.12 6.98 0.20
C ASN A 234 23.44 8.33 -0.05
N LEU A 235 22.15 8.39 0.27
CA LEU A 235 21.40 9.65 0.14
C LEU A 235 21.81 10.60 1.25
N TYR A 236 22.24 10.06 2.39
CA TYR A 236 22.36 10.79 3.62
C TYR A 236 23.13 10.03 4.73
N GLN A 237 23.92 10.75 5.55
CA GLN A 237 24.58 10.21 6.73
C GLN A 237 24.90 11.31 7.79
N SER A 238 24.65 11.05 9.09
CA SER A 238 25.16 11.77 10.27
C SER A 238 25.98 10.86 11.18
N GLN A 239 26.31 11.34 12.39
CA GLN A 239 26.91 10.57 13.46
C GLN A 239 26.07 9.33 13.81
N ASP A 240 24.76 9.48 13.92
CA ASP A 240 23.88 8.43 14.43
C ASP A 240 22.96 7.84 13.36
N SER A 241 22.72 8.52 12.24
CA SER A 241 21.73 8.07 11.24
C SER A 241 22.32 7.96 9.83
N ILE A 242 21.84 7.00 9.03
CA ILE A 242 22.26 6.81 7.63
C ILE A 242 21.07 6.37 6.79
N LEU A 243 20.90 6.91 5.57
CA LEU A 243 19.86 6.51 4.62
C LEU A 243 20.49 6.11 3.28
N PHE A 244 20.18 4.89 2.86
CA PHE A 244 20.59 4.33 1.58
C PHE A 244 19.42 4.24 0.62
N LEU A 245 19.71 4.43 -0.67
CA LEU A 245 18.87 4.00 -1.77
C LEU A 245 19.56 2.85 -2.50
N SER A 246 18.81 1.76 -2.69
CA SER A 246 19.11 0.66 -3.58
C SER A 246 18.03 0.59 -4.65
N SER A 247 18.36 0.92 -5.89
CA SER A 247 17.39 1.01 -6.98
C SER A 247 17.74 0.13 -8.18
N ASN A 248 16.70 -0.36 -8.85
CA ASN A 248 16.77 -0.87 -10.22
C ASN A 248 15.53 -0.43 -11.01
N GLU A 249 15.38 -0.88 -12.25
CA GLU A 249 14.28 -0.44 -13.13
C GLU A 249 12.86 -0.66 -12.58
N LYS A 250 12.68 -1.56 -11.61
CA LYS A 250 11.36 -1.90 -11.07
C LYS A 250 11.21 -1.61 -9.60
N ASN A 251 12.33 -1.58 -8.86
CA ASN A 251 12.32 -1.64 -7.41
C ASN A 251 13.24 -0.58 -6.83
N ASN A 252 12.68 0.23 -5.93
CA ASN A 252 13.41 1.18 -5.14
C ASN A 252 13.29 0.81 -3.66
N TYR A 253 14.43 0.63 -3.00
CA TYR A 253 14.52 0.36 -1.57
C TYR A 253 15.25 1.51 -0.90
N TYR A 254 14.54 2.19 -0.03
CA TYR A 254 15.09 3.20 0.87
C TYR A 254 15.26 2.52 2.21
N ILE A 255 16.47 2.55 2.77
CA ILE A 255 16.82 1.83 4.00
C ILE A 255 17.51 2.82 4.94
N SER A 256 16.86 3.13 6.05
CA SER A 256 17.41 3.99 7.09
C SER A 256 18.00 3.15 8.23
N PHE A 257 19.10 3.63 8.77
CA PHE A 257 19.74 3.13 9.97
C PHE A 257 19.82 4.25 11.00
N LYS A 258 19.66 3.90 12.28
CA LYS A 258 19.88 4.77 13.43
C LYS A 258 20.67 4.00 14.49
N ASN A 259 21.73 4.61 15.01
CA ASN A 259 22.69 4.00 15.95
C ASN A 259 23.27 2.66 15.45
N GLY A 260 23.41 2.48 14.14
CA GLY A 260 23.88 1.22 13.54
C GLY A 260 22.83 0.11 13.41
N HIS A 261 21.58 0.38 13.81
CA HIS A 261 20.43 -0.51 13.69
C HIS A 261 19.55 -0.07 12.53
N ILE A 262 18.89 -1.00 11.84
CA ILE A 262 17.84 -0.65 10.87
C ILE A 262 16.75 0.11 11.62
N HIS A 263 16.33 1.27 11.11
CA HIS A 263 15.27 2.07 11.73
C HIS A 263 13.99 2.01 10.92
N SER A 264 14.08 2.14 9.60
CA SER A 264 12.95 2.00 8.69
C SER A 264 13.37 1.55 7.31
N VAL A 265 12.43 0.93 6.60
CA VAL A 265 12.57 0.62 5.18
C VAL A 265 11.30 1.03 4.46
N GLU A 266 11.49 1.67 3.31
CA GLU A 266 10.44 1.94 2.33
C GLU A 266 10.83 1.21 1.04
N SER A 267 9.98 0.31 0.58
CA SER A 267 10.16 -0.45 -0.66
C SER A 267 9.05 -0.08 -1.63
N ILE A 268 9.41 0.27 -2.86
CA ILE A 268 8.49 0.60 -3.94
C ILE A 268 8.77 -0.35 -5.10
N TYR A 269 7.77 -1.15 -5.46
CA TYR A 269 7.81 -2.11 -6.55
C TYR A 269 6.81 -1.69 -7.62
N TYR A 270 7.28 -1.48 -8.85
CA TYR A 270 6.45 -1.18 -10.01
C TYR A 270 6.63 -2.23 -11.12
N SER A 271 5.56 -2.96 -11.45
CA SER A 271 5.53 -3.78 -12.66
C SER A 271 4.83 -3.04 -13.79
N GLY A 272 5.56 -2.19 -14.51
CA GLY A 272 5.03 -1.41 -15.64
C GLY A 272 4.58 -2.19 -16.88
N LYS A 273 4.57 -3.53 -16.82
CA LYS A 273 3.97 -4.39 -17.85
C LYS A 273 2.82 -5.18 -17.22
N PRO A 274 1.70 -5.39 -17.95
CA PRO A 274 0.62 -6.25 -17.50
C PRO A 274 1.18 -7.62 -17.11
N ALA A 275 1.14 -7.93 -15.82
CA ALA A 275 1.40 -9.27 -15.37
C ALA A 275 0.07 -10.01 -15.50
N ASN A 276 -0.09 -10.80 -16.56
CA ASN A 276 -1.18 -11.78 -16.67
C ASN A 276 -0.97 -12.90 -15.63
N THR A 277 -1.00 -12.55 -14.35
CA THR A 277 -1.08 -13.50 -13.26
C THR A 277 -2.53 -13.89 -13.13
N ARG A 278 -2.87 -15.10 -13.59
CA ARG A 278 -4.06 -15.85 -13.14
C ARG A 278 -3.88 -16.20 -11.65
N LYS A 279 -3.93 -15.19 -10.78
CA LYS A 279 -4.10 -15.40 -9.34
C LYS A 279 -5.46 -14.83 -9.00
N ASN A 280 -6.39 -15.73 -8.68
CA ASN A 280 -7.70 -15.41 -8.11
C ASN A 280 -8.65 -14.67 -9.07
N GLU A 281 -8.74 -15.10 -10.33
CA GLU A 281 -9.70 -14.59 -11.36
C GLU A 281 -9.61 -13.10 -11.71
N LEU A 282 -8.76 -12.34 -11.03
CA LEU A 282 -8.45 -10.94 -11.32
C LEU A 282 -7.26 -10.84 -12.26
N TYR A 283 -7.49 -10.30 -13.45
CA TYR A 283 -6.42 -9.96 -14.37
C TYR A 283 -5.79 -8.61 -13.98
N ILE A 284 -4.57 -8.68 -13.44
CA ILE A 284 -3.83 -7.53 -12.91
C ILE A 284 -3.00 -6.89 -14.05
N TYR A 285 -3.46 -5.76 -14.59
CA TYR A 285 -2.79 -5.09 -15.73
C TYR A 285 -1.63 -4.16 -15.33
N ASN A 286 -1.51 -3.82 -14.05
CA ASN A 286 -0.40 -3.07 -13.47
C ASN A 286 -0.37 -3.35 -11.97
N ASN A 287 0.80 -3.41 -11.33
CA ASN A 287 0.92 -3.59 -9.89
C ASN A 287 1.98 -2.63 -9.35
N LEU A 288 1.52 -1.67 -8.58
CA LEU A 288 2.37 -0.87 -7.70
C LEU A 288 2.19 -1.43 -6.30
N SER A 289 3.25 -1.95 -5.71
CA SER A 289 3.25 -2.39 -4.31
C SER A 289 4.26 -1.56 -3.56
N TYR A 290 3.83 -0.93 -2.48
CA TYR A 290 4.72 -0.24 -1.58
C TYR A 290 4.65 -0.89 -0.20
N PHE A 291 5.78 -0.90 0.49
CA PHE A 291 5.91 -1.42 1.84
C PHE A 291 6.65 -0.40 2.69
N ILE A 292 6.12 -0.11 3.87
CA ILE A 292 6.85 0.58 4.92
C ILE A 292 6.93 -0.32 6.12
N TYR A 293 8.10 -0.33 6.75
CA TYR A 293 8.17 -0.68 8.14
C TYR A 293 9.08 0.27 8.89
N SER A 294 8.73 0.54 10.15
CA SER A 294 9.51 1.40 11.03
C SER A 294 9.60 0.80 12.43
N MET A 295 10.63 1.21 13.15
CA MET A 295 10.93 0.73 14.49
C MET A 295 11.10 1.90 15.46
N ILE A 296 10.67 1.69 16.69
CA ILE A 296 11.09 2.51 17.83
C ILE A 296 12.46 1.99 18.27
N ASP A 297 13.39 2.88 18.64
CA ASP A 297 14.83 2.60 18.89
C ASP A 297 15.16 1.41 19.81
N LYS A 298 14.18 0.87 20.55
CA LYS A 298 14.33 -0.23 21.51
C LYS A 298 13.77 -1.56 21.03
N ASN A 299 13.03 -1.60 19.92
CA ASN A 299 12.32 -2.79 19.50
C ASN A 299 13.17 -3.64 18.56
N ILE A 300 13.15 -4.95 18.80
CA ILE A 300 13.80 -5.98 17.96
C ILE A 300 12.95 -6.27 16.72
N TYR A 301 11.68 -5.88 16.76
CA TYR A 301 10.67 -6.11 15.73
C TYR A 301 10.01 -4.79 15.29
N PRO A 302 9.38 -4.76 14.11
CA PRO A 302 8.73 -3.56 13.61
C PRO A 302 7.58 -3.11 14.51
N SER A 303 7.55 -1.83 14.86
CA SER A 303 6.41 -1.24 15.57
C SER A 303 5.29 -0.85 14.61
N PHE A 304 5.60 -0.72 13.31
CA PHE A 304 4.65 -0.40 12.28
C PHE A 304 5.03 -1.11 10.97
N LEU A 305 4.01 -1.64 10.29
CA LEU A 305 4.09 -2.23 8.96
C LEU A 305 2.95 -1.65 8.12
N SER A 306 3.22 -1.26 6.89
CA SER A 306 2.20 -0.82 5.95
C SER A 306 2.45 -1.39 4.57
N MET A 307 1.37 -1.73 3.88
CA MET A 307 1.36 -2.07 2.48
C MET A 307 0.28 -1.25 1.78
N THR A 308 0.60 -0.74 0.59
CA THR A 308 -0.40 -0.26 -0.36
C THR A 308 -0.16 -0.96 -1.67
N ARG A 309 -1.22 -1.52 -2.23
CA ARG A 309 -1.20 -2.16 -3.55
C ARG A 309 -2.24 -1.51 -4.43
N ARG A 310 -1.82 -1.08 -5.61
CA ARG A 310 -2.71 -0.56 -6.63
C ARG A 310 -2.63 -1.43 -7.85
N TYR A 311 -3.78 -1.84 -8.36
CA TYR A 311 -3.88 -2.56 -9.61
C TYR A 311 -5.05 -2.12 -10.45
N LYS A 312 -4.93 -2.39 -11.75
CA LYS A 312 -5.99 -2.14 -12.73
C LYS A 312 -6.56 -3.47 -13.18
N SER A 313 -7.88 -3.64 -13.10
CA SER A 313 -8.58 -4.82 -13.61
C SER A 313 -8.56 -4.86 -15.14
N GLN A 314 -8.96 -5.99 -15.72
CA GLN A 314 -9.17 -6.13 -17.16
C GLN A 314 -10.18 -5.14 -17.74
N GLU A 315 -11.23 -4.87 -16.98
CA GLU A 315 -12.30 -3.93 -17.34
C GLU A 315 -11.87 -2.46 -17.12
N GLY A 316 -10.65 -2.25 -16.64
CA GLY A 316 -10.08 -0.93 -16.42
C GLY A 316 -10.37 -0.32 -15.05
N MET A 317 -11.04 -1.05 -14.15
CA MET A 317 -11.30 -0.60 -12.79
C MET A 317 -9.98 -0.46 -12.02
N ASN A 318 -9.80 0.70 -11.39
CA ASN A 318 -8.67 0.94 -10.50
C ASN A 318 -9.04 0.48 -9.09
N ILE A 319 -8.33 -0.52 -8.58
CA ILE A 319 -8.54 -1.02 -7.22
C ILE A 319 -7.30 -0.68 -6.41
N VAL A 320 -7.52 -0.08 -5.25
CA VAL A 320 -6.48 0.22 -4.27
C VAL A 320 -6.74 -0.58 -3.02
N CYS A 321 -5.68 -1.16 -2.47
CA CYS A 321 -5.70 -1.89 -1.23
C CYS A 321 -4.67 -1.28 -0.29
N TYR A 322 -5.08 -1.11 0.95
CA TYR A 322 -4.32 -0.60 2.08
C TYR A 322 -4.30 -1.67 3.15
N LEU A 323 -3.14 -1.90 3.73
CA LEU A 323 -3.00 -2.70 4.94
C LEU A 323 -2.03 -1.97 5.85
N THR A 324 -2.40 -1.80 7.11
CA THR A 324 -1.52 -1.30 8.17
C THR A 324 -1.56 -2.23 9.36
N LEU A 325 -0.40 -2.50 9.95
CA LEU A 325 -0.23 -3.19 11.22
C LEU A 325 0.54 -2.26 12.15
N THR A 326 -0.04 -1.93 13.31
CA THR A 326 0.61 -1.11 14.33
C THR A 326 0.71 -1.92 15.61
N GLU A 327 1.93 -2.05 16.15
CA GLU A 327 2.20 -2.77 17.38
C GLU A 327 1.29 -2.24 18.50
N THR A 328 0.77 -3.16 19.31
CA THR A 328 -0.08 -2.85 20.44
C THR A 328 0.20 -3.78 21.61
N ASP A 329 0.01 -3.27 22.82
CA ASP A 329 0.05 -4.08 24.04
C ASP A 329 -1.30 -4.79 24.31
N GLU A 330 -2.32 -4.57 23.47
CA GLU A 330 -3.64 -5.17 23.64
C GLU A 330 -3.67 -6.64 23.16
N CYS A 331 -3.74 -7.57 24.12
CA CYS A 331 -4.12 -8.97 23.87
C CYS A 331 -5.60 -9.14 24.20
N LEU A 332 -6.48 -8.69 23.30
CA LEU A 332 -7.90 -9.08 23.32
C LEU A 332 -8.03 -10.46 22.67
N CYS A 333 -7.57 -11.46 23.40
CA CYS A 333 -7.38 -12.83 22.93
C CYS A 333 -8.72 -13.63 22.96
N GLU A 334 -9.83 -12.98 22.62
CA GLU A 334 -11.19 -13.58 22.59
C GLU A 334 -11.27 -14.78 21.66
N LEU A 335 -10.51 -14.73 20.57
CA LEU A 335 -10.45 -15.77 19.54
C LEU A 335 -9.25 -16.71 19.70
N ASP A 336 -8.40 -16.58 20.74
CA ASP A 336 -7.18 -17.40 20.89
C ASP A 336 -7.45 -18.90 21.09
N SER A 337 -8.67 -19.25 21.52
CA SER A 337 -9.11 -20.63 21.70
C SER A 337 -9.74 -21.24 20.43
N LEU A 338 -9.86 -20.45 19.36
CA LEU A 338 -10.37 -20.87 18.07
C LEU A 338 -9.21 -21.09 17.10
N ASP A 339 -9.31 -22.09 16.23
CA ASP A 339 -8.41 -22.21 15.07
C ASP A 339 -8.79 -21.13 14.05
N ASN A 340 -8.27 -19.94 14.33
CA ASN A 340 -8.47 -18.68 13.62
C ASN A 340 -7.22 -18.29 12.83
N GLU A 341 -6.35 -19.27 12.48
CA GLU A 341 -5.33 -19.05 11.47
C GLU A 341 -6.02 -18.35 10.31
N VAL A 342 -5.50 -17.19 9.87
CA VAL A 342 -6.17 -16.37 8.86
C VAL A 342 -6.60 -17.29 7.71
N SER A 343 -7.91 -17.54 7.62
CA SER A 343 -8.42 -18.81 7.09
C SER A 343 -8.12 -18.96 5.60
N ILE A 344 -7.53 -20.10 5.23
CA ILE A 344 -7.07 -20.35 3.86
C ILE A 344 -8.27 -20.41 2.93
N GLY A 345 -8.34 -19.47 1.99
CA GLY A 345 -9.28 -19.52 0.86
C GLY A 345 -10.62 -18.82 1.07
N LYS A 346 -10.86 -18.18 2.23
CA LYS A 346 -12.08 -17.38 2.48
C LYS A 346 -11.89 -15.91 2.10
N ASN A 347 -12.90 -15.31 1.48
CA ASN A 347 -12.96 -13.84 1.34
C ASN A 347 -13.22 -13.18 2.72
N TYR A 348 -13.16 -11.84 2.81
CA TYR A 348 -13.31 -11.13 4.10
C TYR A 348 -14.63 -11.42 4.79
N LYS A 349 -15.73 -11.38 4.03
CA LYS A 349 -17.07 -11.71 4.53
C LYS A 349 -17.12 -13.12 5.12
N GLU A 350 -16.66 -14.12 4.37
CA GLU A 350 -16.62 -15.51 4.79
C GLU A 350 -15.69 -15.74 5.99
N ALA A 351 -14.59 -14.99 6.09
CA ALA A 351 -13.70 -15.03 7.24
C ALA A 351 -14.40 -14.48 8.49
N CYS A 352 -15.11 -13.36 8.37
CA CYS A 352 -15.90 -12.79 9.47
C CYS A 352 -17.03 -13.73 9.90
N GLU A 353 -17.82 -14.23 8.94
CA GLU A 353 -18.91 -15.19 9.21
C GLU A 353 -18.39 -16.45 9.89
N TYR A 354 -17.25 -16.99 9.43
CA TYR A 354 -16.62 -18.13 10.08
C TYR A 354 -16.20 -17.83 11.52
N ILE A 355 -15.55 -16.70 11.76
CA ILE A 355 -15.13 -16.29 13.10
C ILE A 355 -16.34 -16.15 14.03
N GLU A 356 -17.44 -15.55 13.56
CA GLU A 356 -18.69 -15.41 14.32
C GLU A 356 -19.36 -16.76 14.61
N ILE A 357 -19.42 -17.68 13.64
CA ILE A 357 -19.91 -19.05 13.85
C ILE A 357 -19.07 -19.76 14.91
N GLN A 358 -17.74 -19.61 14.86
CA GLN A 358 -16.83 -20.21 15.84
C GLN A 358 -17.04 -19.66 17.25
N LYS A 359 -17.23 -18.34 17.41
CA LYS A 359 -17.59 -17.72 18.71
C LYS A 359 -18.92 -18.27 19.25
N GLN A 360 -19.92 -18.45 18.39
CA GLN A 360 -21.23 -18.99 18.80
C GLN A 360 -21.13 -20.44 19.27
N ASN A 361 -20.35 -21.27 18.59
CA ASN A 361 -20.16 -22.68 18.95
C ASN A 361 -19.42 -22.88 20.27
N GLN A 362 -18.46 -22.00 20.61
CA GLN A 362 -17.80 -22.03 21.92
C GLN A 362 -18.75 -21.68 23.08
N ASN A 363 -19.67 -20.75 22.85
CA ASN A 363 -20.66 -20.34 23.86
C ASN A 363 -21.84 -21.32 23.98
N ASN A 364 -21.95 -22.33 23.11
CA ASN A 364 -22.96 -23.38 23.13
C ASN A 364 -22.38 -24.74 22.67
N PRO A 365 -21.67 -25.48 23.53
CA PRO A 365 -21.02 -26.75 23.17
C PRO A 365 -22.00 -27.86 22.74
N THR A 366 -23.31 -27.69 22.93
CA THR A 366 -24.35 -28.67 22.61
C THR A 366 -24.74 -28.78 21.13
N LEU A 367 -24.15 -28.00 20.22
CA LEU A 367 -24.48 -28.06 18.78
C LEU A 367 -23.58 -28.97 17.92
N MET A 368 -22.58 -29.65 18.50
CA MET A 368 -21.77 -30.66 17.79
C MET A 368 -22.25 -32.10 17.98
N GLU A 369 -23.38 -32.35 18.63
CA GLU A 369 -24.00 -33.69 18.70
C GLU A 369 -25.37 -33.75 18.00
N VAL A 370 -25.48 -33.33 16.74
CA VAL A 370 -26.52 -33.90 15.85
C VAL A 370 -26.03 -33.94 14.39
N GLN A 371 -25.55 -35.14 14.01
CA GLN A 371 -25.47 -35.80 12.69
C GLN A 371 -24.70 -35.15 11.53
#